data_AF-A0A0G0AMX7-F1
#
_entry.id   AF-A0A0G0AMX7-F1
#
_cell.length_a   1.000
_cell.length_b   1.000
_cell.length_c   1.000
_cell.angle_alpha   90.00
_cell.angle_beta   90.00
_cell.angle_gamma   90.00
#
_symmetry.space_group_name_H-M   'P 1'
#
loop_
_entity.id
_entity.type
_entity.pdbx_description
1 polymer ?
#
loop_
_entity_poly.entity_id
_entity_poly.type
_entity_poly.pdbx_seq_one_letter_code
_entity_poly.pdbx_strand_id
1 'polypeptide(L)'
;MYQNLQEKHILLYFVDSDIQKSVEQINFAGKIKDYKGDYLHINNVNFAGAKSNMFVDETITSETKDSQREVTINFKNPYPHSDCNLERGGLCLNATLRNWIRFYVPKGSKLISLQGSTKKVQTYDELGKTVFEGFLEVPTQGQATVIVKYTLPSNVDTNNYSLLIQKQPGVEEQKLKVIYNNKTLFNRMLRMDKVIEEN
;
A
#
# COMPACT_ATOMS: atom_id res chain seq x y z
N MET A 1 -10.62 17.76 11.92
CA MET A 1 -9.21 17.67 12.33
C MET A 1 -8.85 16.28 12.87
N TYR A 2 -9.50 15.79 13.93
CA TYR A 2 -9.19 14.47 14.53
C TYR A 2 -9.25 13.30 13.53
N GLN A 3 -10.28 13.23 12.68
CA GLN A 3 -10.39 12.19 11.64
C GLN A 3 -9.17 12.19 10.69
N ASN A 4 -8.67 13.36 10.28
CA ASN A 4 -7.50 13.46 9.40
C ASN A 4 -6.21 12.92 10.07
N LEU A 5 -6.10 13.00 11.40
CA LEU A 5 -4.99 12.39 12.13
C LEU A 5 -5.12 10.86 12.16
N GLN A 6 -6.32 10.35 12.44
CA GLN A 6 -6.58 8.90 12.47
C GLN A 6 -6.42 8.24 11.09
N GLU A 7 -6.92 8.88 10.04
CA GLU A 7 -6.83 8.42 8.64
C GLU A 7 -5.46 8.75 8.01
N LYS A 8 -4.55 9.39 8.76
CA LYS A 8 -3.19 9.76 8.35
C LYS A 8 -3.14 10.69 7.13
N HIS A 9 -4.09 11.61 7.04
CA HIS A 9 -4.01 12.78 6.16
C HIS A 9 -3.14 13.89 6.77
N ILE A 10 -2.94 13.86 8.09
CA ILE A 10 -2.00 14.69 8.83
C ILE A 10 -1.11 13.78 9.66
N LEU A 11 0.20 13.97 9.56
CA LEU A 11 1.19 13.29 10.40
C LEU A 11 1.85 14.32 11.31
N LEU A 12 2.20 13.89 12.52
CA LEU A 12 2.87 14.72 13.51
C LEU A 12 4.30 14.24 13.74
N TYR A 13 5.23 15.18 13.80
CA TYR A 13 6.62 14.94 14.17
C TYR A 13 7.08 16.02 15.14
N PHE A 14 7.71 15.61 16.23
CA PHE A 14 8.26 16.50 17.24
C PHE A 14 9.73 16.16 17.49
N VAL A 15 10.55 17.21 17.65
CA VAL A 15 11.96 17.07 18.03
C VAL A 15 12.09 16.65 19.50
N ASP A 16 11.14 17.07 20.34
CA ASP A 16 11.05 16.63 21.72
C ASP A 16 10.69 15.14 21.79
N SER A 17 11.55 14.36 22.45
CA SER A 17 11.45 12.90 22.45
C SER A 17 10.21 12.37 23.20
N ASP A 18 9.72 13.08 24.20
CA ASP A 18 8.60 12.61 25.03
C ASP A 18 7.26 12.92 24.37
N ILE A 19 7.16 14.08 23.70
CA ILE A 19 6.02 14.40 22.83
C ILE A 19 5.99 13.45 21.63
N GLN A 20 7.15 13.19 21.00
CA GLN A 20 7.24 12.25 19.88
C GLN A 20 6.76 10.85 20.27
N LYS A 21 7.21 10.33 21.43
CA LYS A 21 6.72 9.04 21.96
C LYS A 21 5.20 9.03 22.14
N SER A 22 4.63 10.13 22.64
CA SER A 22 3.19 10.23 22.86
C SER A 22 2.39 10.18 21.55
N VAL A 23 2.83 10.91 20.51
CA VAL A 23 2.16 10.87 19.19
C VAL A 23 2.38 9.57 18.43
N GLU A 24 3.49 8.87 18.68
CA GLU A 24 3.73 7.51 18.20
C GLU A 24 2.77 6.50 18.85
N GLN A 25 2.55 6.59 20.17
CA GLN A 25 1.65 5.69 20.91
C GLN A 25 0.19 5.77 20.41
N ILE A 26 -0.26 6.97 20.02
CA ILE A 26 -1.60 7.18 19.45
C ILE A 26 -1.63 7.07 17.92
N ASN A 27 -0.55 6.61 17.29
CA ASN A 27 -0.42 6.33 15.85
C ASN A 27 -0.53 7.55 14.91
N PHE A 28 -0.23 8.76 15.39
CA PHE A 28 -0.27 9.99 14.58
C PHE A 28 1.07 10.34 13.91
N ALA A 29 2.14 9.62 14.25
CA ALA A 29 3.47 9.83 13.67
C ALA A 29 3.72 9.11 12.32
N GLY A 30 2.81 8.24 11.88
CA GLY A 30 2.97 7.50 10.61
C GLY A 30 4.06 6.42 10.62
N LYS A 31 4.53 6.02 11.81
CA LYS A 31 5.57 4.99 11.99
C LYS A 31 5.14 3.62 11.44
N ILE A 32 6.06 2.93 10.76
CA ILE A 32 5.92 1.51 10.46
C ILE A 32 5.99 0.72 11.77
N LYS A 33 4.95 -0.06 12.05
CA LYS A 33 4.80 -0.78 13.31
C LYS A 33 5.56 -2.08 13.30
N ASP A 34 6.12 -2.42 14.45
CA ASP A 34 6.50 -3.79 14.74
C ASP A 34 5.24 -4.61 14.99
N TYR A 35 5.16 -5.77 14.35
CA TYR A 35 4.01 -6.65 14.44
C TYR A 35 4.48 -8.10 14.38
N LYS A 36 3.98 -8.94 15.28
CA LYS A 36 4.38 -10.35 15.39
C LYS A 36 3.62 -11.25 14.41
N GLY A 37 2.40 -10.87 14.03
CA GLY A 37 1.58 -11.62 13.08
C GLY A 37 1.88 -11.29 11.62
N ASP A 38 0.93 -11.59 10.75
CA ASP A 38 1.01 -11.23 9.34
C ASP A 38 0.90 -9.70 9.17
N TYR A 39 1.59 -9.16 8.17
CA TYR A 39 1.73 -7.73 7.97
C TYR A 39 1.65 -7.37 6.49
N LEU A 40 0.91 -6.30 6.17
CA LEU A 40 0.90 -5.75 4.83
C LEU A 40 0.88 -4.22 4.87
N HIS A 41 1.86 -3.61 4.23
CA HIS A 41 1.83 -2.20 3.87
C HIS A 41 2.26 -2.04 2.41
N ILE A 42 1.39 -1.44 1.60
CA ILE A 42 1.64 -1.14 0.19
C ILE A 42 1.96 0.34 0.11
N ASN A 43 3.14 0.65 -0.40
CA ASN A 43 3.64 2.01 -0.55
C ASN A 43 3.80 2.33 -2.04
N ASN A 44 2.96 3.23 -2.54
CA ASN A 44 2.98 3.76 -3.89
C ASN A 44 3.64 5.15 -3.90
N VAL A 45 4.55 5.36 -4.83
CA VAL A 45 5.19 6.66 -5.08
C VAL A 45 5.00 7.02 -6.55
N ASN A 46 4.35 8.16 -6.80
CA ASN A 46 4.33 8.74 -8.12
C ASN A 46 5.72 9.29 -8.46
N PHE A 47 6.37 8.65 -9.42
CA PHE A 47 7.71 8.97 -9.91
C PHE A 47 7.67 9.76 -11.24
N ALA A 48 6.52 10.32 -11.58
CA ALA A 48 6.34 11.26 -12.70
C ALA A 48 6.17 12.70 -12.18
N GLY A 49 6.31 13.69 -13.08
CA GLY A 49 6.13 15.11 -12.74
C GLY A 49 4.66 15.54 -12.62
N ALA A 50 3.75 14.83 -13.29
CA ALA A 50 2.30 15.07 -13.20
C ALA A 50 1.73 14.44 -11.93
N LYS A 51 0.62 14.95 -11.40
CA LYS A 51 -0.09 14.40 -10.22
C LYS A 51 -1.04 13.25 -10.61
N SER A 52 -0.64 12.41 -11.56
CA SER A 52 -1.50 11.38 -12.18
C SER A 52 -2.15 10.43 -11.18
N ASN A 53 -1.51 10.16 -10.04
CA ASN A 53 -2.06 9.32 -8.99
C ASN A 53 -3.39 9.85 -8.41
N MET A 54 -3.72 11.13 -8.57
CA MET A 54 -5.04 11.69 -8.21
C MET A 54 -6.17 11.22 -9.15
N PHE A 55 -5.83 10.71 -10.33
CA PHE A 55 -6.77 10.27 -11.37
C PHE A 55 -6.85 8.74 -11.49
N VAL A 56 -6.17 8.02 -10.60
CA VAL A 56 -6.04 6.56 -10.65
C VAL A 56 -6.74 5.95 -9.45
N ASP A 57 -7.75 5.12 -9.73
CA ASP A 57 -8.39 4.30 -8.71
C ASP A 57 -7.58 3.03 -8.45
N GLU A 58 -7.49 2.61 -7.18
CA GLU A 58 -6.80 1.40 -6.75
C GLU A 58 -7.78 0.43 -6.05
N THR A 59 -7.82 -0.82 -6.52
CA THR A 59 -8.52 -1.92 -5.84
C THR A 59 -7.56 -3.04 -5.50
N ILE A 60 -7.50 -3.40 -4.22
CA ILE A 60 -6.57 -4.39 -3.68
C ILE A 60 -7.34 -5.62 -3.22
N THR A 61 -6.87 -6.79 -3.66
CA THR A 61 -7.27 -8.09 -3.11
C THR A 61 -6.05 -8.77 -2.52
N SER A 62 -6.07 -9.05 -1.23
CA SER A 62 -5.05 -9.81 -0.52
C SER A 62 -5.63 -11.16 -0.13
N GLU A 63 -5.12 -12.22 -0.73
CA GLU A 63 -5.51 -13.60 -0.45
C GLU A 63 -4.37 -14.34 0.24
N THR A 64 -4.71 -15.11 1.26
CA THR A 64 -3.76 -15.95 2.00
C THR A 64 -4.33 -17.34 2.12
N LYS A 65 -3.55 -18.31 1.68
CA LYS A 65 -3.87 -19.73 1.75
C LYS A 65 -2.67 -20.44 2.34
N ASP A 66 -2.88 -21.08 3.49
CA ASP A 66 -1.79 -21.65 4.28
C ASP A 66 -0.71 -20.58 4.57
N SER A 67 0.54 -20.82 4.17
CA SER A 67 1.66 -19.88 4.30
C SER A 67 1.94 -19.06 3.03
N GLN A 68 1.11 -19.16 2.00
CA GLN A 68 1.28 -18.39 0.77
C GLN A 68 0.32 -17.21 0.70
N ARG A 69 0.85 -16.07 0.30
CA ARG A 69 0.07 -14.86 0.07
C ARG A 69 0.18 -14.39 -1.37
N GLU A 70 -0.96 -13.99 -1.90
CA GLU A 70 -1.10 -13.31 -3.17
C GLU A 70 -1.79 -11.97 -2.94
N VAL A 71 -1.16 -10.88 -3.40
CA VAL A 71 -1.76 -9.55 -3.40
C VAL A 71 -1.89 -9.08 -4.83
N THR A 72 -3.13 -8.88 -5.27
CA THR A 72 -3.48 -8.38 -6.59
C THR A 72 -4.01 -6.96 -6.47
N ILE A 73 -3.41 -6.04 -7.21
CA ILE A 73 -3.78 -4.63 -7.25
C ILE A 73 -4.14 -4.27 -8.68
N ASN A 74 -5.35 -3.73 -8.85
CA ASN A 74 -5.81 -3.17 -10.13
C ASN A 74 -5.83 -1.65 -10.04
N PHE A 75 -5.08 -1.02 -10.94
CA PHE A 75 -5.04 0.42 -11.14
C PHE A 75 -5.85 0.78 -12.38
N LYS A 76 -6.68 1.82 -12.29
CA LYS A 76 -7.47 2.31 -13.43
C LYS A 76 -7.42 3.84 -13.51
N ASN A 77 -6.97 4.36 -14.65
CA ASN A 77 -7.07 5.77 -14.98
C ASN A 77 -8.15 5.95 -16.04
N PRO A 78 -9.38 6.38 -15.72
CA PRO A 78 -10.42 6.56 -16.73
C PRO A 78 -10.29 7.88 -17.50
N TYR A 79 -9.40 8.79 -17.07
CA TYR A 79 -9.31 10.15 -17.58
C TYR A 79 -8.24 10.29 -18.67
N PRO A 80 -8.42 11.20 -19.65
CA PRO A 80 -7.41 11.51 -20.66
C PRO A 80 -6.22 12.29 -20.08
N HIS A 81 -5.16 12.42 -20.87
CA HIS A 81 -4.09 13.37 -20.60
C HIS A 81 -4.63 14.79 -20.41
N SER A 82 -4.05 15.53 -19.48
CA SER A 82 -4.39 16.95 -19.30
C SER A 82 -3.95 17.80 -20.49
N ASP A 83 -4.71 18.87 -20.75
CA ASP A 83 -4.22 19.96 -21.58
C ASP A 83 -3.10 20.68 -20.83
N CYS A 84 -1.87 20.48 -21.30
CA CYS A 84 -0.64 20.97 -20.71
C CYS A 84 -0.27 22.40 -21.13
N ASN A 85 -1.19 23.12 -21.79
CA ASN A 85 -0.92 24.47 -22.28
C ASN A 85 -1.09 25.53 -21.17
N LEU A 86 0.03 25.95 -20.57
CA LEU A 86 0.06 26.97 -19.52
C LEU A 86 -0.49 28.34 -19.96
N GLU A 87 -0.35 28.72 -21.24
CA GLU A 87 -0.85 30.01 -21.76
C GLU A 87 -2.39 30.05 -21.79
N ARG A 88 -3.03 28.88 -21.88
CA ARG A 88 -4.49 28.72 -21.78
C ARG A 88 -4.95 28.36 -20.37
N GLY A 89 -4.04 28.36 -19.39
CA GLY A 89 -4.32 27.95 -18.01
C GLY A 89 -4.40 26.43 -17.80
N GLY A 90 -3.99 25.63 -18.78
CA GLY A 90 -3.94 24.17 -18.69
C GLY A 90 -2.81 23.70 -17.78
N LEU A 91 -3.13 22.83 -16.82
CA LEU A 91 -2.16 22.23 -15.90
C LEU A 91 -1.88 20.78 -16.29
N CYS A 92 -0.61 20.37 -16.29
CA CYS A 92 -0.20 18.98 -16.52
C CYS A 92 -0.47 18.09 -15.28
N LEU A 93 -1.73 17.90 -14.92
CA LEU A 93 -2.10 17.12 -13.73
C LEU A 93 -2.21 15.62 -14.01
N ASN A 94 -2.75 15.22 -15.17
CA ASN A 94 -2.91 13.84 -15.56
C ASN A 94 -2.03 13.49 -16.78
N ALA A 95 -1.26 12.42 -16.62
CA ALA A 95 -0.48 11.77 -17.66
C ALA A 95 -0.28 10.30 -17.28
N THR A 96 0.49 9.52 -18.03
CA THR A 96 0.89 8.18 -17.61
C THR A 96 1.49 8.22 -16.20
N LEU A 97 0.85 7.53 -15.26
CA LEU A 97 1.37 7.39 -13.91
C LEU A 97 2.56 6.43 -13.99
N ARG A 98 3.74 6.92 -13.58
CA ARG A 98 4.91 6.07 -13.35
C ARG A 98 4.97 5.80 -11.85
N ASN A 99 4.65 4.60 -11.45
CA ASN A 99 4.48 4.26 -10.04
C ASN A 99 5.62 3.34 -9.58
N TRP A 100 6.32 3.79 -8.54
CA TRP A 100 7.26 2.96 -7.80
C TRP A 100 6.52 2.35 -6.61
N ILE A 101 6.31 1.04 -6.64
CA ILE A 101 5.52 0.31 -5.67
C ILE A 101 6.39 -0.58 -4.79
N ARG A 102 6.14 -0.55 -3.48
CA ARG A 102 6.84 -1.37 -2.49
C ARG A 102 5.84 -2.09 -1.59
N PHE A 103 6.06 -3.37 -1.39
CA PHE A 103 5.28 -4.22 -0.49
C PHE A 103 6.12 -4.52 0.74
N TYR A 104 5.76 -3.94 1.88
CA TYR A 104 6.36 -4.24 3.17
C TYR A 104 5.57 -5.38 3.80
N VAL A 105 6.27 -6.48 4.08
CA VAL A 105 5.70 -7.75 4.54
C VAL A 105 6.50 -8.27 5.75
N PRO A 106 6.07 -9.33 6.45
CA PRO A 106 6.81 -9.86 7.59
C PRO A 106 8.25 -10.16 7.22
N LYS A 107 9.19 -9.80 8.10
CA LYS A 107 10.62 -10.02 7.86
C LYS A 107 10.90 -11.51 7.66
N GLY A 108 11.65 -11.85 6.62
CA GLY A 108 11.96 -13.23 6.23
C GLY A 108 10.97 -13.84 5.23
N SER A 109 9.96 -13.08 4.80
CA SER A 109 9.09 -13.50 3.69
C SER A 109 9.90 -13.74 2.42
N LYS A 110 9.54 -14.76 1.64
CA LYS A 110 10.25 -15.12 0.40
C LYS A 110 9.40 -14.79 -0.81
N LEU A 111 9.92 -13.92 -1.67
CA LEU A 111 9.26 -13.60 -2.93
C LEU A 111 9.17 -14.85 -3.83
N ILE A 112 7.97 -15.14 -4.34
CA ILE A 112 7.74 -16.15 -5.37
C ILE A 112 7.73 -15.46 -6.74
N SER A 113 6.93 -14.40 -6.89
CA SER A 113 6.87 -13.61 -8.13
C SER A 113 6.28 -12.22 -7.88
N LEU A 114 6.66 -11.25 -8.70
CA LEU A 114 6.00 -9.95 -8.78
C LEU A 114 5.78 -9.63 -10.26
N GLN A 115 4.52 -9.71 -10.69
CA GLN A 115 4.08 -9.44 -12.05
C GLN A 115 3.57 -8.00 -12.19
N GLY A 116 3.70 -7.43 -13.38
CA GLY A 116 3.31 -6.03 -13.66
C GLY A 116 4.44 -5.01 -13.50
N SER A 117 5.62 -5.43 -13.02
CA SER A 117 6.80 -4.57 -12.99
C SER A 117 7.48 -4.50 -14.36
N THR A 118 7.72 -3.29 -14.84
CA THR A 118 8.49 -2.95 -16.05
C THR A 118 9.99 -2.83 -15.78
N LYS A 119 10.39 -2.81 -14.51
CA LYS A 119 11.78 -2.80 -14.06
C LYS A 119 12.12 -4.08 -13.30
N LYS A 120 13.41 -4.35 -13.15
CA LYS A 120 13.91 -5.47 -12.36
C LYS A 120 13.38 -5.35 -10.93
N VAL A 121 12.68 -6.39 -10.48
CA VAL A 121 12.17 -6.51 -9.12
C VAL A 121 13.34 -6.63 -8.15
N GLN A 122 13.27 -5.91 -7.03
CA GLN A 122 14.27 -5.96 -5.97
C GLN A 122 13.63 -6.46 -4.68
N THR A 123 14.44 -7.14 -3.87
CA THR A 123 14.06 -7.60 -2.54
C THR A 123 15.14 -7.19 -1.55
N TYR A 124 14.75 -6.52 -0.46
CA TYR A 124 15.66 -6.06 0.59
C TYR A 124 14.92 -5.95 1.92
N ASP A 125 15.66 -5.73 3.01
CA ASP A 125 15.09 -5.47 4.33
C ASP A 125 15.14 -3.97 4.66
N GLU A 126 14.02 -3.43 5.13
CA GLU A 126 13.90 -2.03 5.56
C GLU A 126 12.87 -1.93 6.69
N LEU A 127 13.09 -1.07 7.69
CA LEU A 127 12.14 -0.80 8.78
C LEU A 127 11.63 -2.08 9.50
N GLY A 128 12.50 -3.08 9.63
CA GLY A 128 12.17 -4.37 10.25
C GLY A 128 11.19 -5.23 9.44
N LYS A 129 11.07 -4.98 8.14
CA LYS A 129 10.22 -5.71 7.19
C LYS A 129 11.09 -6.20 6.03
N THR A 130 10.60 -7.24 5.34
CA THR A 130 11.09 -7.56 4.01
C THR A 130 10.27 -6.75 3.01
N VAL A 131 10.94 -6.16 2.01
CA VAL A 131 10.36 -5.27 1.02
C VAL A 131 10.49 -5.91 -0.35
N PHE A 132 9.38 -6.02 -1.07
CA PHE A 132 9.37 -6.35 -2.49
C PHE A 132 9.09 -5.09 -3.29
N GLU A 133 9.98 -4.75 -4.20
CA GLU A 133 9.94 -3.51 -4.96
C GLU A 133 9.67 -3.79 -6.45
N GLY A 134 8.76 -3.02 -7.03
CA GLY A 134 8.46 -3.04 -8.45
C GLY A 134 8.18 -1.65 -9.01
N PHE A 135 8.09 -1.56 -10.34
CA PHE A 135 7.80 -0.32 -11.04
C PHE A 135 6.79 -0.55 -12.15
N LEU A 136 5.65 0.12 -12.12
CA LEU A 136 4.60 -0.02 -13.14
C LEU A 136 4.26 1.31 -13.80
N GLU A 137 3.63 1.22 -14.96
CA GLU A 137 3.06 2.37 -15.65
C GLU A 137 1.55 2.18 -15.81
N VAL A 138 0.76 3.21 -15.48
CA VAL A 138 -0.68 3.24 -15.71
C VAL A 138 -0.95 4.31 -16.77
N PRO A 139 -1.27 3.93 -18.02
CA PRO A 139 -1.58 4.90 -19.06
C PRO A 139 -2.91 5.61 -18.76
N THR A 140 -3.07 6.82 -19.29
CA THR A 140 -4.37 7.52 -19.26
C THR A 140 -5.41 6.74 -20.05
N GLN A 141 -6.66 6.79 -19.62
CA GLN A 141 -7.75 5.99 -20.21
C GLN A 141 -7.41 4.48 -20.28
N GLY A 142 -6.64 3.99 -19.31
CA GLY A 142 -6.14 2.63 -19.28
C GLY A 142 -6.06 2.06 -17.88
N GLN A 143 -5.47 0.89 -17.78
CA GLN A 143 -5.36 0.12 -16.55
C GLN A 143 -4.04 -0.63 -16.48
N ALA A 144 -3.61 -0.95 -15.27
CA ALA A 144 -2.49 -1.83 -15.01
C ALA A 144 -2.80 -2.73 -13.82
N THR A 145 -2.22 -3.92 -13.81
CA THR A 145 -2.38 -4.88 -12.72
C THR A 145 -1.01 -5.29 -12.21
N VAL A 146 -0.87 -5.29 -10.89
CA VAL A 146 0.30 -5.83 -10.19
C VAL A 146 -0.13 -7.02 -9.35
N ILE A 147 0.61 -8.11 -9.44
CA ILE A 147 0.37 -9.32 -8.66
C ILE A 147 1.67 -9.70 -7.98
N VAL A 148 1.70 -9.64 -6.65
CA VAL A 148 2.83 -10.14 -5.86
C VAL A 148 2.43 -11.43 -5.16
N LYS A 149 3.24 -12.47 -5.31
CA LYS A 149 3.10 -13.77 -4.63
C LYS A 149 4.32 -14.01 -3.77
N TYR A 150 4.13 -14.42 -2.53
CA TYR A 150 5.22 -14.71 -1.61
C TYR A 150 4.83 -15.73 -0.55
N THR A 151 5.83 -16.34 0.07
CA THR A 151 5.66 -17.22 1.22
C THR A 151 5.91 -16.42 2.50
N LEU A 152 4.97 -16.53 3.45
CA LEU A 152 5.09 -16.00 4.79
C LEU A 152 6.18 -16.76 5.58
N PRO A 153 6.93 -16.08 6.46
CA PRO A 153 7.93 -16.72 7.28
C PRO A 153 7.28 -17.55 8.40
N SER A 154 8.02 -18.53 8.94
CA SER A 154 7.50 -19.49 9.91
C SER A 154 7.11 -18.90 11.27
N ASN A 155 7.47 -17.64 11.55
CA ASN A 155 7.08 -16.95 12.77
C ASN A 155 5.68 -16.30 12.68
N VAL A 156 5.05 -16.32 11.51
CA VAL A 156 3.64 -15.92 11.36
C VAL A 156 2.76 -17.12 11.70
N ASP A 157 1.94 -16.99 12.73
CA ASP A 157 0.99 -18.03 13.12
C ASP A 157 -0.21 -18.04 12.17
N THR A 158 -0.32 -19.10 11.38
CA THR A 158 -1.46 -19.32 10.47
C THR A 158 -2.64 -20.01 11.17
N ASN A 159 -2.47 -20.58 12.36
CA ASN A 159 -3.59 -21.19 13.10
C ASN A 159 -4.39 -20.14 13.87
N ASN A 160 -3.71 -19.14 14.43
CA ASN A 160 -4.33 -17.97 15.05
C ASN A 160 -4.08 -16.74 14.17
N TYR A 161 -4.73 -16.75 13.00
CA TYR A 161 -4.42 -15.80 11.94
C TYR A 161 -4.81 -14.37 12.30
N SER A 162 -3.81 -13.49 12.32
CA SER A 162 -3.99 -12.05 12.56
C SER A 162 -3.10 -11.24 11.63
N LEU A 163 -3.74 -10.36 10.87
CA LEU A 163 -3.14 -9.51 9.85
C LEU A 163 -3.25 -8.04 10.24
N LEU A 164 -2.10 -7.37 10.40
CA LEU A 164 -2.05 -5.91 10.43
C LEU A 164 -1.86 -5.36 9.03
N ILE A 165 -2.83 -4.59 8.56
CA ILE A 165 -2.70 -3.77 7.36
C ILE A 165 -2.47 -2.33 7.77
N GLN A 166 -1.32 -1.77 7.39
CA GLN A 166 -1.05 -0.33 7.58
C GLN A 166 -1.33 0.44 6.30
N LYS A 167 -2.25 1.39 6.40
CA LYS A 167 -2.62 2.28 5.29
C LYS A 167 -1.47 3.25 5.00
N GLN A 168 -1.25 3.53 3.72
CA GLN A 168 -0.36 4.61 3.31
C GLN A 168 -0.94 5.99 3.72
N PRO A 169 -0.16 6.83 4.43
CA PRO A 169 -0.55 8.21 4.72
C PRO A 169 -0.88 8.99 3.44
N GLY A 170 -1.87 9.87 3.52
CA GLY A 170 -2.29 10.74 2.41
C GLY A 170 -3.19 10.09 1.34
N VAL A 171 -3.34 8.75 1.30
CA VAL A 171 -4.28 8.09 0.37
C VAL A 171 -5.72 8.29 0.85
N GLU A 172 -6.62 8.83 0.03
CA GLU A 172 -8.03 9.07 0.41
C GLU A 172 -8.90 7.83 0.25
N GLU A 173 -8.78 7.17 -0.89
CA GLU A 173 -9.65 6.06 -1.28
C GLU A 173 -8.83 4.82 -1.65
N GLN A 174 -9.03 3.74 -0.89
CA GLN A 174 -8.37 2.47 -1.17
C GLN A 174 -9.33 1.33 -0.86
N LYS A 175 -9.85 0.66 -1.89
CA LYS A 175 -10.76 -0.46 -1.71
C LYS A 175 -9.95 -1.72 -1.45
N LEU A 176 -10.22 -2.37 -0.31
CA LEU A 176 -9.49 -3.55 0.11
C LEU A 176 -10.43 -4.73 0.34
N LYS A 177 -10.06 -5.87 -0.24
CA LYS A 177 -10.61 -7.18 0.07
C LYS A 177 -9.52 -8.08 0.66
N VAL A 178 -9.80 -8.69 1.81
CA VAL A 178 -8.92 -9.67 2.45
C VAL A 178 -9.62 -11.02 2.52
N ILE A 179 -8.94 -12.03 2.01
CA ILE A 179 -9.41 -13.42 1.96
C ILE A 179 -8.38 -14.28 2.70
N TYR A 180 -8.85 -15.09 3.64
CA TYR A 180 -8.04 -16.07 4.35
C TYR A 180 -8.71 -17.45 4.20
N ASN A 181 -7.99 -18.45 3.69
CA ASN A 181 -8.51 -19.80 3.47
C ASN A 181 -9.91 -19.84 2.80
N ASN A 182 -10.07 -19.06 1.72
CA ASN A 182 -11.33 -18.84 0.97
C ASN A 182 -12.46 -18.09 1.72
N LYS A 183 -12.28 -17.72 2.98
CA LYS A 183 -13.22 -16.88 3.76
C LYS A 183 -12.87 -15.41 3.57
N THR A 184 -13.83 -14.58 3.17
CA THR A 184 -13.62 -13.13 3.10
C THR A 184 -13.70 -12.54 4.51
N LEU A 185 -12.58 -12.05 5.03
CA LEU A 185 -12.49 -11.43 6.36
C LEU A 185 -12.76 -9.92 6.33
N PHE A 186 -12.49 -9.27 5.19
CA PHE A 186 -12.69 -7.83 5.02
C PHE A 186 -13.02 -7.50 3.56
N ASN A 187 -13.96 -6.58 3.32
CA ASN A 187 -14.29 -6.10 1.98
C ASN A 187 -14.95 -4.70 2.06
N ARG A 188 -14.13 -3.66 2.20
CA ARG A 188 -14.58 -2.26 2.34
C ARG A 188 -13.41 -1.30 2.11
N MET A 189 -13.66 0.00 2.21
CA MET A 189 -12.59 1.01 2.12
C MET A 189 -11.65 0.91 3.33
N LEU A 190 -10.35 0.88 3.07
CA LEU A 190 -9.32 0.98 4.10
C LEU A 190 -9.04 2.46 4.39
N ARG A 191 -9.66 2.99 5.46
CA ARG A 191 -9.49 4.40 5.88
C ARG A 191 -8.41 4.59 6.95
N MET A 192 -8.14 3.55 7.73
CA MET A 192 -7.16 3.56 8.83
C MET A 192 -6.40 2.25 8.85
N ASP A 193 -5.29 2.20 9.59
CA ASP A 193 -4.64 0.93 9.93
C ASP A 193 -5.66 -0.03 10.55
N LYS A 194 -5.60 -1.30 10.18
CA LYS A 194 -6.57 -2.30 10.61
C LYS A 194 -5.90 -3.62 10.95
N VAL A 195 -6.22 -4.14 12.12
CA VAL A 195 -5.99 -5.55 12.45
C VAL A 195 -7.22 -6.33 11.99
N ILE A 196 -7.00 -7.41 11.24
CA ILE A 196 -8.01 -8.29 10.69
C ILE A 196 -7.69 -9.70 11.18
N GLU A 197 -8.65 -10.32 11.85
CA GLU A 197 -8.48 -11.60 12.53
C GLU A 197 -9.50 -12.60 12.00
N GLU A 198 -9.12 -13.87 11.99
CA GLU A 198 -10.06 -14.97 11.78
C GLU A 198 -10.76 -15.29 13.11
N ASN A 199 -11.94 -14.70 13.33
CA ASN A 199 -12.87 -15.16 14.38
C ASN A 199 -13.48 -16.52 14.03
#